data_AF-A0A8T3RI95-F1
#
_entry.id   AF-A0A8T3RI95-F1
#
_cell.length_a   1.000
_cell.length_b   1.000
_cell.length_c   1.000
_cell.angle_alpha   90.00
_cell.angle_beta   90.00
_cell.angle_gamma   90.00
#
_symmetry.space_group_name_H-M   'P 1'
#
loop_
_entity.id
_entity.type
_entity.pdbx_description
1 polymer ?
#
loop_
_entity_poly.entity_id
_entity_poly.type
_entity_poly.pdbx_seq_one_letter_code
_entity_poly.pdbx_strand_id
1 'polypeptide(L)'
;MTVYRLILWLASSTLLIGAARAVEVGRPVEVSKHFRSGGVFMNVRLMGLIEISHEEVNGLACRELSGLAWDQDAGILYAVSDSLRG
;
A
#
# COMPACT_ATOMS: atom_id res chain seq x y z
N MET A 1 -14.11 6.64 -51.08
CA MET A 1 -13.47 7.55 -50.09
C MET A 1 -14.09 7.51 -48.69
N THR A 2 -14.94 6.53 -48.36
CA THR A 2 -15.64 6.46 -47.06
C THR A 2 -14.95 5.52 -46.07
N VAL A 3 -14.32 4.44 -46.57
CA VAL A 3 -13.66 3.40 -45.75
C VAL A 3 -12.40 3.93 -45.04
N TYR A 4 -11.59 4.76 -45.71
CA TYR A 4 -10.39 5.36 -45.13
C TYR A 4 -10.69 6.30 -43.96
N ARG A 5 -11.84 6.98 -43.96
CA ARG A 5 -12.27 7.86 -42.84
C ARG A 5 -12.68 7.07 -41.62
N LEU A 6 -13.24 5.87 -41.80
CA LEU A 6 -13.62 4.97 -40.71
C LEU A 6 -12.38 4.34 -40.03
N ILE A 7 -11.39 3.95 -40.83
CA ILE A 7 -10.11 3.40 -40.32
C ILE A 7 -9.31 4.48 -39.55
N LEU A 8 -9.33 5.73 -40.02
CA LEU A 8 -8.69 6.85 -39.31
C LEU A 8 -9.36 7.17 -37.96
N TRP A 9 -10.69 7.03 -37.85
CA TRP A 9 -11.41 7.20 -36.58
C TRP A 9 -11.14 6.08 -35.57
N LEU A 10 -11.06 4.83 -36.04
CA LEU A 10 -10.70 3.66 -35.22
C LEU A 10 -9.25 3.72 -34.73
N ALA A 11 -8.31 4.16 -35.57
CA ALA A 11 -6.91 4.32 -35.21
C ALA A 11 -6.67 5.45 -34.19
N SER A 12 -7.54 6.46 -34.15
CA SER A 12 -7.44 7.58 -33.20
C SER A 12 -7.94 7.23 -31.79
N SER A 13 -8.67 6.12 -31.62
CA SER A 13 -9.19 5.69 -30.31
C SER A 13 -8.26 4.71 -29.57
N THR A 14 -7.17 4.30 -30.20
CA THR A 14 -6.20 3.37 -29.61
C THR A 14 -5.15 4.12 -28.79
N LEU A 15 -5.06 3.74 -27.51
CA LEU A 15 -4.02 4.03 -26.51
C LEU A 15 -4.16 5.33 -25.70
N LEU A 16 -5.15 5.33 -24.79
CA LEU A 16 -4.90 5.83 -23.43
C LEU A 16 -4.38 4.65 -22.58
N ILE A 17 -3.12 4.25 -22.81
CA ILE A 17 -2.41 3.44 -21.81
C ILE A 17 -2.00 4.42 -20.72
N GLY A 18 -2.81 4.51 -19.67
CA GLY A 18 -2.39 5.17 -18.44
C GLY A 18 -1.11 4.49 -17.95
N ALA A 19 -0.05 5.26 -17.73
CA ALA A 19 1.18 4.73 -17.17
C ALA A 19 0.91 4.34 -15.71
N ALA A 20 0.65 3.04 -15.46
CA ALA A 20 0.62 2.52 -14.11
C ALA A 20 2.04 2.60 -13.52
N ARG A 21 2.22 3.43 -12.50
CA ARG A 21 3.44 3.44 -11.70
C ARG A 21 3.23 2.52 -10.51
N ALA A 22 4.12 1.54 -10.35
CA ALA A 22 4.20 0.81 -9.09
C ALA A 22 4.72 1.79 -8.02
N VAL A 23 3.90 2.03 -7.01
CA VAL A 23 4.30 2.78 -5.82
C VAL A 23 4.49 1.76 -4.71
N GLU A 24 5.68 1.75 -4.11
CA GLU A 24 5.94 0.95 -2.92
C GLU A 24 5.27 1.66 -1.73
N VAL A 25 4.13 1.14 -1.29
CA VAL A 25 3.33 1.74 -0.20
C VAL A 25 3.91 1.37 1.17
N GLY A 26 4.78 0.38 1.25
CA GLY A 26 5.52 0.10 2.48
C GLY A 26 6.53 -1.02 2.36
N ARG A 27 7.46 -1.06 3.31
CA ARG A 27 8.52 -2.06 3.40
C ARG A 27 8.49 -2.79 4.74
N PRO A 28 8.76 -4.11 4.77
CA PRO A 28 8.92 -4.81 6.03
C PRO A 28 10.14 -4.29 6.77
N VAL A 29 9.99 -4.07 8.07
CA VAL A 29 11.07 -3.65 8.97
C VAL A 29 11.11 -4.56 10.19
N GLU A 30 12.28 -4.68 10.79
CA GLU A 30 12.44 -5.48 12.01
C GLU A 30 11.70 -4.80 13.17
N VAL A 31 10.86 -5.56 13.87
CA VAL A 31 10.06 -5.03 15.00
C VAL A 31 10.98 -4.48 16.09
N SER A 32 12.04 -5.21 16.44
CA SER A 32 13.14 -4.76 17.29
C SER A 32 14.28 -5.80 17.29
N LYS A 33 15.45 -5.44 17.85
CA LYS A 33 16.58 -6.38 18.03
C LYS A 33 16.26 -7.57 18.95
N HIS A 34 15.21 -7.45 19.79
CA HIS A 34 14.86 -8.43 20.81
C HIS A 34 13.63 -9.27 20.44
N PHE A 35 12.73 -8.71 19.64
CA PHE A 35 11.50 -9.35 19.19
C PHE A 35 11.50 -9.48 17.68
N ARG A 36 11.50 -10.72 17.20
CA ARG A 36 11.43 -11.04 15.78
C ARG A 36 9.99 -11.21 15.32
N SER A 37 9.75 -11.02 14.03
CA SER A 37 8.50 -11.48 13.40
C SER A 37 8.28 -12.97 13.69
N GLY A 38 7.03 -13.33 13.97
CA GLY A 38 6.61 -14.66 14.44
C GLY A 38 6.80 -14.90 15.95
N GLY A 39 7.53 -14.02 16.65
CA GLY A 39 7.73 -14.09 18.10
C GLY A 39 6.44 -13.84 18.89
N VAL A 40 6.43 -14.27 20.15
CA VAL A 40 5.31 -14.04 21.08
C VAL A 40 5.74 -13.04 22.14
N PHE A 41 4.95 -11.99 22.32
CA PHE A 41 5.12 -10.98 23.37
C PHE A 41 3.79 -10.74 24.06
N MET A 42 3.75 -10.81 25.40
CA MET A 42 2.52 -10.66 26.19
C MET A 42 1.35 -11.55 25.69
N ASN A 43 1.65 -12.80 25.33
CA ASN A 43 0.70 -13.77 24.75
C ASN A 43 0.11 -13.37 23.38
N VAL A 44 0.64 -12.33 22.73
CA VAL A 44 0.29 -11.92 21.37
C VAL A 44 1.41 -12.32 20.42
N ARG A 45 1.05 -12.94 19.29
CA ARG A 45 2.02 -13.27 18.24
C ARG A 45 2.26 -12.05 17.36
N LEU A 46 3.49 -11.58 17.31
CA LEU A 46 3.92 -10.45 16.48
C LEU A 46 4.08 -10.91 15.03
N MET A 47 3.23 -10.43 14.12
CA MET A 47 3.30 -10.78 12.69
C MET A 47 4.44 -10.06 11.96
N GLY A 48 4.86 -8.90 12.46
CA GLY A 48 5.92 -8.09 11.87
C GLY A 48 5.62 -6.61 12.02
N LEU A 49 6.45 -5.79 11.38
CA LEU A 49 6.27 -4.35 11.29
C LEU A 49 6.45 -3.93 9.84
N ILE A 50 5.59 -3.04 9.36
CA ILE A 50 5.66 -2.48 8.02
C ILE A 50 5.81 -0.98 8.18
N GLU A 51 6.85 -0.41 7.58
CA GLU A 51 7.00 1.04 7.44
C GLU A 51 6.23 1.48 6.21
N ILE A 52 5.28 2.41 6.38
CA ILE A 52 4.45 2.93 5.29
C ILE A 52 5.18 4.11 4.64
N SER A 53 5.21 4.15 3.30
CA SER A 53 5.84 5.25 2.58
C SER A 53 5.02 6.52 2.72
N HIS A 54 5.71 7.64 2.91
CA HIS A 54 5.11 8.96 3.12
C HIS A 54 4.64 9.64 1.82
N GLU A 55 4.40 8.86 0.76
CA GLU A 55 4.01 9.36 -0.56
C GLU A 55 2.52 9.75 -0.60
N GLU A 56 2.19 10.59 -1.57
CA GLU A 56 0.82 10.97 -1.89
C GLU A 56 0.36 10.14 -3.10
N VAL A 57 -0.67 9.32 -2.89
CA VAL A 57 -1.23 8.45 -3.92
C VAL A 57 -2.61 8.98 -4.29
N ASN A 58 -2.79 9.42 -5.54
CA ASN A 58 -4.07 9.97 -6.03
C ASN A 58 -4.62 11.15 -5.21
N GLY A 59 -3.76 12.02 -4.66
CA GLY A 59 -4.20 13.14 -3.82
C GLY A 59 -4.46 12.77 -2.36
N LEU A 60 -4.24 11.50 -1.98
CA LEU A 60 -4.38 11.02 -0.62
C LEU A 60 -2.98 10.83 -0.02
N ALA A 61 -2.72 11.51 1.08
CA ALA A 61 -1.49 11.31 1.83
C ALA A 61 -1.56 9.95 2.53
N CYS A 62 -0.57 9.08 2.31
CA CYS A 62 -0.36 7.87 3.11
C CYS A 62 0.31 8.24 4.46
N ARG A 63 -0.32 9.15 5.20
CA ARG A 63 0.12 9.67 6.51
C ARG A 63 -1.06 9.68 7.47
N GLU A 64 -0.81 9.89 8.76
CA GLU A 64 -1.79 10.02 9.84
C GLU A 64 -2.56 8.73 10.18
N LEU A 65 -2.09 7.58 9.68
CA LEU A 65 -2.62 6.27 10.06
C LEU A 65 -2.13 5.91 11.47
N SER A 66 -2.88 6.34 12.49
CA SER A 66 -2.65 5.93 13.88
C SER A 66 -3.89 5.24 14.42
N GLY A 67 -3.73 4.03 14.95
CA GLY A 67 -4.85 3.28 15.51
C GLY A 67 -4.60 1.80 15.72
N LEU A 68 -5.52 1.19 16.47
CA LEU A 68 -5.63 -0.25 16.62
C LEU A 68 -6.84 -0.72 15.82
N ALA A 69 -6.63 -1.66 14.90
CA ALA A 69 -7.70 -2.28 14.13
C ALA A 69 -7.73 -3.79 14.43
N TRP A 70 -8.86 -4.29 14.91
CA TRP A 70 -9.07 -5.72 15.12
C TRP A 70 -9.80 -6.31 13.91
N ASP A 71 -9.18 -7.28 13.27
CA ASP A 71 -9.84 -8.15 12.29
C ASP A 71 -10.31 -9.40 13.02
N GLN A 72 -11.64 -9.48 13.20
CA GLN A 72 -12.27 -10.60 13.90
C GLN A 72 -12.21 -11.91 13.13
N ASP A 73 -12.27 -11.86 11.79
CA ASP A 73 -12.29 -13.04 10.95
C ASP A 73 -10.89 -13.66 10.85
N ALA A 74 -9.86 -12.82 10.76
CA ALA A 74 -8.47 -13.25 10.77
C ALA A 74 -7.91 -13.50 12.18
N GLY A 75 -8.54 -12.95 13.22
CA GLY A 75 -8.02 -12.97 14.59
C GLY A 75 -6.74 -12.16 14.74
N ILE A 76 -6.58 -11.08 13.97
CA ILE A 76 -5.36 -10.27 13.92
C ILE A 76 -5.64 -8.87 14.48
N LEU A 77 -4.79 -8.43 15.40
CA LEU A 77 -4.76 -7.05 15.86
C LEU A 77 -3.66 -6.30 15.11
N TYR A 78 -4.06 -5.33 14.29
CA TYR A 78 -3.16 -4.41 13.62
C TYR A 78 -2.94 -3.18 14.50
N ALA A 79 -1.68 -2.83 14.71
CA ALA A 79 -1.30 -1.53 15.25
C ALA A 79 -0.65 -0.74 14.11
N VAL A 80 -1.28 0.36 13.72
CA VAL A 80 -0.73 1.27 12.71
C VAL A 80 -0.34 2.55 13.42
N SER A 81 0.86 3.05 13.13
CA SER A 81 1.34 4.31 13.67
C SER A 81 2.07 5.07 12.58
N ASP A 82 1.50 6.20 12.20
CA ASP A 82 2.22 7.36 11.71
C ASP A 82 3.20 7.78 12.81
N SER A 83 4.49 7.49 12.66
CA SER A 83 5.53 8.03 13.53
C SER A 83 6.86 8.01 12.81
N LEU A 84 7.15 9.08 12.08
CA LEU A 84 8.48 9.39 11.58
C LEU A 84 8.94 10.70 12.25
N ARG A 85 9.33 10.60 13.52
CA ARG A 85 10.15 11.62 14.19
C ARG A 85 11.22 10.94 15.03
N GLY A 86 12.46 11.34 14.75
CA GLY A 86 13.66 10.94 15.50
C GLY A 86 13.74 11.55 16.89
#